data_AF-A0A0S8E786-F1
#
_entry.id   AF-A0A0S8E786-F1
#
_cell.length_a   1.000
_cell.length_b   1.000
_cell.length_c   1.000
_cell.angle_alpha   90.00
_cell.angle_beta   90.00
_cell.angle_gamma   90.00
#
_symmetry.space_group_name_H-M   'P 1'
#
loop_
_entity.id
_entity.type
_entity.pdbx_description
1 polymer ?
#
loop_
_entity_poly.entity_id
_entity_poly.type
_entity_poly.pdbx_seq_one_letter_code
_entity_poly.pdbx_strand_id
1 'polypeptide(L)'
;MEVPADRLLQFQVLDSNRRVLGNQLTWMYTRADETKSCVGCHEIPNTAPPSPGGPGPMAMRLGPVDLLPKGDEFKYRAKAWFKGSLPPEIEHRTRTVRAVNLLAR
;
A
#
# COMPACT_ATOMS: atom_id res chain seq x y z
N MET A 1 5.81 6.64 1.27
CA MET A 1 6.47 5.41 1.75
C MET A 1 7.37 4.88 0.66
N GLU A 2 8.52 4.33 1.01
CA GLU A 2 9.43 3.66 0.07
C GLU A 2 9.10 2.18 0.05
N VAL A 3 8.88 1.62 -1.13
CA VAL A 3 8.37 0.27 -1.32
C VAL A 3 9.12 -0.37 -2.48
N PRO A 4 9.20 -1.71 -2.54
CA PRO A 4 9.78 -2.38 -3.70
C PRO A 4 9.08 -1.98 -5.00
N ALA A 5 9.89 -1.62 -6.00
CA ALA A 5 9.42 -1.47 -7.36
C ALA A 5 8.78 -2.77 -7.88
N ASP A 6 7.80 -2.63 -8.77
CA ASP A 6 7.14 -3.73 -9.47
C ASP A 6 6.52 -4.80 -8.55
N ARG A 7 6.14 -4.38 -7.34
CA ARG A 7 5.36 -5.21 -6.41
C ARG A 7 3.95 -4.68 -6.27
N LEU A 8 3.00 -5.63 -6.21
CA LEU A 8 1.61 -5.31 -5.93
C LEU A 8 1.46 -4.91 -4.46
N LEU A 9 0.86 -3.74 -4.24
CA LEU A 9 0.62 -3.11 -2.96
C LEU A 9 -0.89 -2.99 -2.73
N GLN A 10 -1.28 -3.15 -1.48
CA GLN A 10 -2.63 -2.92 -0.97
C GLN A 10 -2.53 -2.15 0.34
N PHE A 11 -3.42 -1.17 0.51
CA PHE A 11 -3.49 -0.34 1.71
C PHE A 11 -4.76 -0.60 2.49
N GLN A 12 -4.63 -0.60 3.82
CA GLN A 12 -5.73 -0.63 4.77
C GLN A 12 -5.63 0.59 5.66
N VAL A 13 -6.74 1.30 5.84
CA VAL A 13 -6.84 2.38 6.83
C VAL A 13 -7.31 1.75 8.13
N LEU A 14 -6.57 2.00 9.21
CA LEU A 14 -6.87 1.48 10.54
C LEU A 14 -7.33 2.61 11.47
N ASP A 15 -8.24 2.31 12.39
CA ASP A 15 -8.57 3.19 13.51
C ASP A 15 -7.52 3.10 14.65
N SER A 16 -7.71 3.88 15.72
CA SER A 16 -6.84 3.86 16.90
C SER A 16 -6.83 2.51 17.65
N ASN A 17 -7.87 1.70 17.47
CA ASN A 17 -7.96 0.34 18.01
C ASN A 17 -7.41 -0.73 17.05
N ARG A 18 -6.74 -0.31 15.96
CA ARG A 18 -6.19 -1.16 14.90
C ARG A 18 -7.25 -1.97 14.15
N ARG A 19 -8.50 -1.50 14.12
CA ARG A 19 -9.56 -2.09 13.30
C ARG A 19 -9.54 -1.47 11.91
N VAL A 20 -9.81 -2.28 10.89
CA VAL A 20 -9.87 -1.82 9.50
C VAL A 20 -11.11 -0.94 9.31
N LEU A 21 -10.89 0.34 8.98
CA LEU A 21 -11.92 1.28 8.56
C LEU A 21 -12.21 1.18 7.06
N GLY A 22 -11.18 0.87 6.26
CA GLY A 22 -11.29 0.79 4.81
C GLY A 22 -10.18 -0.03 4.18
N ASN A 23 -10.53 -0.73 3.10
CA ASN A 23 -9.60 -1.51 2.30
C ASN A 23 -9.53 -0.92 0.89
N GLN A 24 -8.32 -0.71 0.39
CA GLN A 24 -8.14 -0.53 -1.04
C GLN A 24 -8.34 -1.90 -1.73
N LEU A 25 -9.36 -2.01 -2.58
CA LEU A 25 -9.68 -3.26 -3.27
C LEU A 25 -8.87 -3.47 -4.55
N THR A 26 -8.32 -2.40 -5.10
CA THR A 26 -7.50 -2.43 -6.32
C THR A 26 -6.01 -2.51 -5.98
N TRP A 27 -5.30 -3.44 -6.61
CA TRP A 27 -3.84 -3.50 -6.50
C TRP A 27 -3.20 -2.32 -7.20
N MET A 28 -2.17 -1.75 -6.57
CA MET A 28 -1.31 -0.75 -7.22
C MET A 28 0.15 -1.19 -7.16
N TYR A 29 0.97 -0.63 -8.02
CA TYR A 29 2.42 -0.78 -7.99
C TYR A 29 3.05 0.54 -8.41
N THR A 30 4.35 0.66 -8.16
CA THR A 30 5.21 1.75 -8.65
C THR A 30 6.39 1.16 -9.39
N ARG A 31 6.90 1.88 -10.39
CA ARG A 31 8.18 1.58 -11.03
C ARG A 31 9.34 2.02 -10.14
N ALA A 32 10.55 1.57 -10.48
CA ALA A 32 11.76 2.11 -9.87
C ALA A 32 11.80 3.63 -10.05
N ASP A 33 12.15 4.34 -8.99
CA ASP A 33 12.21 5.81 -8.91
C ASP A 33 10.89 6.56 -9.18
N GLU A 34 9.76 5.85 -9.28
CA GLU A 34 8.43 6.48 -9.42
C GLU A 34 7.91 6.94 -8.05
N THR A 35 7.63 8.23 -7.92
CA THR A 35 6.86 8.77 -6.79
C THR A 35 5.38 8.85 -7.16
N LYS A 36 4.55 8.10 -6.45
CA LYS A 36 3.10 8.07 -6.64
C LYS A 36 2.38 8.59 -5.39
N SER A 37 1.43 9.50 -5.59
CA SER A 37 0.61 10.07 -4.52
C SER A 37 -0.87 10.13 -4.91
N CYS A 38 -1.74 10.11 -3.91
CA CYS A 38 -3.17 10.38 -4.04
C CYS A 38 -3.56 11.61 -3.21
N VAL A 39 -4.68 12.25 -3.57
CA VAL A 39 -5.30 13.34 -2.80
C VAL A 39 -6.11 12.81 -1.61
N GLY A 40 -6.72 11.63 -1.78
CA GLY A 40 -7.54 10.95 -0.78
C GLY A 40 -7.77 9.48 -1.13
N CYS A 41 -8.49 8.76 -0.27
CA CYS A 41 -8.83 7.35 -0.49
C CYS A 41 -10.08 7.26 -1.39
N HIS A 42 -9.92 6.76 -2.62
CA HIS A 42 -11.01 6.57 -3.59
C HIS A 42 -11.66 7.89 -4.10
N GLU A 43 -10.85 8.94 -4.24
CA GLU A 43 -11.23 10.17 -4.95
C GLU A 43 -11.52 9.90 -6.43
N ILE A 44 -12.34 10.76 -7.04
CA ILE A 44 -12.66 10.66 -8.47
C ILE A 44 -11.35 10.83 -9.28
N PRO A 45 -11.05 9.94 -10.24
CA PRO A 45 -9.87 10.09 -11.07
C PRO A 45 -9.85 11.42 -11.82
N ASN A 46 -8.67 12.03 -11.97
CA ASN A 46 -8.43 13.27 -12.71
C ASN A 46 -9.15 14.52 -12.17
N THR A 47 -9.67 14.49 -10.94
CA THR A 47 -10.26 15.69 -10.29
C THR A 47 -9.31 16.38 -9.32
N ALA A 48 -8.07 15.90 -9.20
CA ALA A 48 -7.06 16.56 -8.39
C ALA A 48 -6.90 18.01 -8.90
N PRO A 49 -7.03 19.03 -8.04
CA PRO A 49 -6.88 20.41 -8.47
C PRO A 49 -5.46 20.60 -9.03
N PRO A 50 -5.31 21.32 -10.16
CA PRO A 50 -3.99 21.65 -10.67
C PRO A 50 -3.20 22.38 -9.58
N SER A 51 -1.93 22.04 -9.40
CA SER A 51 -1.05 22.66 -8.40
C SER A 51 -0.04 23.63 -9.04
N PRO A 52 -0.45 24.77 -9.63
CA PRO A 52 0.47 25.86 -9.87
C PRO A 52 0.63 26.67 -8.57
N GLY A 53 1.75 26.45 -7.87
CA GLY A 53 2.20 27.29 -6.75
C GLY A 53 1.62 26.96 -5.35
N GLY A 54 0.72 25.99 -5.24
CA GLY A 54 0.20 25.51 -3.95
C GLY A 54 1.01 24.32 -3.38
N PRO A 55 0.93 24.04 -2.07
CA PRO A 55 1.50 22.82 -1.53
C PRO A 55 0.77 21.63 -2.17
N GLY A 56 1.53 20.67 -2.69
CA GLY A 56 1.00 19.42 -3.24
C GLY A 56 0.11 18.64 -2.26
N PRO A 57 -0.44 17.48 -2.66
CA PRO A 57 -1.34 16.70 -1.81
C PRO A 57 -0.74 16.46 -0.43
N MET A 58 -1.58 16.47 0.61
CA MET A 58 -1.11 16.35 2.01
C MET A 58 -0.20 15.13 2.23
N ALA A 59 -0.47 14.04 1.50
CA ALA A 59 0.33 12.82 1.52
C ALA A 59 1.80 13.01 1.10
N MET A 60 2.13 14.07 0.33
CA MET A 60 3.50 14.39 -0.11
C MET A 60 4.21 15.42 0.78
N ARG A 61 3.54 15.96 1.81
CA ARG A 61 4.18 16.94 2.71
C ARG A 61 5.25 16.33 3.60
N LEU A 62 5.19 15.02 3.82
CA LEU A 62 6.18 14.27 4.57
C LEU A 62 6.99 13.39 3.61
N GLY A 63 8.27 13.22 3.93
CA GLY A 63 9.12 12.25 3.24
C GLY A 63 8.55 10.83 3.34
N PRO A 64 8.86 9.96 2.38
CA PRO A 64 8.37 8.59 2.42
C PRO A 64 8.94 7.83 3.62
N VAL A 65 8.07 7.13 4.35
CA VAL A 65 8.50 6.14 5.36
C VAL A 65 9.16 4.95 4.66
N ASP A 66 10.38 4.58 5.07
CA ASP A 66 11.10 3.41 4.55
C ASP A 66 10.37 2.11 4.90
N LEU A 67 9.82 1.44 3.88
CA LEU A 67 9.18 0.12 3.95
C LEU A 67 9.84 -0.88 3.01
N LEU A 68 11.09 -0.64 2.62
CA LEU A 68 11.85 -1.62 1.85
C LEU A 68 12.05 -2.91 2.67
N PRO A 69 12.10 -4.08 2.02
CA PRO A 69 12.31 -5.33 2.71
C PRO A 69 13.66 -5.38 3.42
N LYS A 70 13.63 -5.64 4.72
CA LYS A 70 14.80 -5.86 5.59
C LYS A 70 14.89 -7.32 6.07
N GLY A 71 13.85 -8.11 5.84
CA GLY A 71 13.79 -9.53 6.19
C GLY A 71 13.12 -9.82 7.53
N ASP A 72 12.77 -8.78 8.30
CA ASP A 72 12.08 -8.83 9.59
C ASP A 72 10.55 -8.69 9.48
N GLU A 73 10.01 -8.66 8.25
CA GLU A 73 8.57 -8.47 8.04
C GLU A 73 7.78 -9.68 8.53
N PHE A 74 6.57 -9.41 9.02
CA PHE A 74 5.58 -10.47 9.16
C PHE A 74 5.26 -11.05 7.78
N LYS A 75 5.60 -12.32 7.60
CA LYS A 75 5.30 -13.09 6.40
C LYS A 75 4.15 -14.02 6.71
N TYR A 76 3.12 -13.99 5.88
CA TYR A 76 2.04 -14.95 5.97
C TYR A 76 1.78 -15.61 4.62
N ARG A 77 1.30 -16.84 4.69
CA ARG A 77 0.80 -17.56 3.53
C ARG A 77 -0.59 -17.01 3.21
N ALA A 78 -0.70 -16.27 2.11
CA ALA A 78 -2.01 -15.86 1.64
C ALA A 78 -2.76 -17.10 1.14
N LYS A 79 -3.93 -17.39 1.73
CA LYS A 79 -4.77 -18.48 1.25
C LYS A 79 -5.29 -18.11 -0.14
N ALA A 80 -4.72 -18.73 -1.15
CA ALA A 80 -5.19 -18.61 -2.51
C ALA A 80 -6.44 -19.49 -2.68
N TRP A 81 -7.56 -18.88 -3.07
CA TRP A 81 -8.75 -19.64 -3.44
C TRP A 81 -8.75 -19.84 -4.95
N PHE A 82 -8.73 -21.09 -5.38
CA PHE A 82 -8.83 -21.52 -6.77
C PHE A 82 -9.95 -22.54 -6.88
N LYS A 83 -10.77 -22.44 -7.93
CA LYS A 83 -11.78 -23.45 -8.24
C LYS A 83 -11.07 -24.67 -8.82
N GLY A 84 -11.16 -25.81 -8.15
CA GLY A 84 -10.47 -27.05 -8.53
C GLY A 84 -9.27 -27.32 -7.64
N SER A 85 -8.07 -27.44 -8.24
CA SER A 85 -6.82 -27.66 -7.52
C SER A 85 -6.03 -26.36 -7.34
N LEU A 86 -5.24 -26.30 -6.27
CA LEU A 86 -4.27 -25.22 -6.05
C LEU A 86 -2.92 -25.65 -6.63
N PRO A 87 -2.36 -24.93 -7.63
CA PRO A 87 -1.03 -25.21 -8.13
C PRO A 87 0.03 -25.08 -7.02
N PRO A 88 1.01 -26.00 -6.93
CA PRO A 88 2.02 -25.99 -5.87
C PRO A 88 2.79 -24.66 -5.79
N GLU A 89 3.07 -24.01 -6.92
CA GLU A 89 3.82 -22.75 -6.94
C GLU A 89 3.09 -21.63 -6.21
N ILE A 90 1.76 -21.65 -6.23
CA ILE A 90 0.91 -20.69 -5.52
C ILE A 90 0.92 -20.98 -4.02
N GLU A 91 1.09 -22.24 -3.63
CA GLU A 91 1.18 -22.65 -2.23
C GLU A 91 2.38 -22.02 -1.51
N HIS A 92 3.48 -21.82 -2.24
CA HIS A 92 4.71 -21.24 -1.73
C HIS A 92 4.74 -19.70 -1.74
N ARG A 93 3.71 -19.04 -2.31
CA ARG A 93 3.66 -17.56 -2.35
C ARG A 93 3.36 -16.99 -0.97
N THR A 94 4.37 -16.39 -0.37
CA THR A 94 4.24 -15.60 0.86
C THR A 94 3.94 -14.14 0.53
N ARG A 95 3.17 -13.49 1.40
CA ARG A 95 2.98 -12.04 1.39
C ARG A 95 3.69 -11.44 2.59
N THR A 96 4.30 -10.28 2.40
CA THR A 96 4.86 -9.48 3.49
C THR A 96 3.83 -8.45 3.92
N VAL A 97 3.70 -8.22 5.22
CA VAL A 97 2.91 -7.14 5.78
C VAL A 97 3.85 -6.21 6.52
N ARG A 98 3.76 -4.92 6.20
CA ARG A 98 4.29 -3.85 7.04
C ARG A 98 3.13 -2.96 7.44
N ALA A 99 3.05 -2.64 8.73
CA ALA A 99 2.08 -1.70 9.27
C ALA A 99 2.82 -0.43 9.71
N VAL A 100 2.40 0.72 9.20
CA VAL A 100 2.86 2.01 9.71
C VAL A 100 1.80 2.51 10.67
N ASN A 101 2.11 2.48 11.97
CA ASN A 101 1.30 3.17 12.96
C ASN A 101 1.88 4.58 13.11
N LEU A 102 1.31 5.53 12.38
CA LEU A 102 1.46 6.92 12.77
C LEU A 102 0.66 7.05 14.06
N LEU A 103 1.33 6.92 15.21
CA LEU A 103 0.70 7.24 16.48
C LEU A 103 0.12 8.64 16.32
N ALA A 104 -1.21 8.74 16.30
CA ALA A 104 -1.88 10.01 16.43
C ALA A 104 -1.30 10.67 17.67
N ARG A 105 -0.73 11.86 17.49
CA ARG A 105 -0.51 12.75 18.63
C ARG A 105 -1.86 13.15 19.20
#